data_AF-A0A0Q9XZV6-F1
#
_entry.id   AF-A0A0Q9XZV6-F1
#
_cell.length_a   1.000
_cell.length_b   1.000
_cell.length_c   1.000
_cell.angle_alpha   90.00
_cell.angle_beta   90.00
_cell.angle_gamma   90.00
#
_symmetry.space_group_name_H-M   'P 1'
#
loop_
_entity.id
_entity.type
_entity.pdbx_description
1 polymer ?
#
loop_
_entity_poly.entity_id
_entity_poly.type
_entity_poly.pdbx_seq_one_letter_code
_entity_poly.pdbx_strand_id
1 'polypeptide(L)'
;MSNLNQKQQQQIINIMDTLLEAADHFHSLVKQKELNQSIFIFSSIVEGFNVISNTLETTNMFSEHQFKEKIEQFLLQIAQYMEMGNFTKIAEMNQFSLLPQLKKLHQTISEEFGQTNANKIVKIGVFAEHNPLKFYPQPRVDAMVAESEKQQAKLFFFGSEDVDFTNEQIEADVCENGEWRVETYKGSIP
;
A
#
# COMPACT_ATOMS: atom_id res chain seq x y z
N MET A 1 1.28 -25.22 -5.03
CA MET A 1 1.05 -23.77 -5.10
C MET A 1 1.77 -23.16 -3.92
N SER A 2 2.93 -22.52 -4.13
CA SER A 2 3.59 -21.79 -3.05
C SER A 2 2.98 -20.39 -2.99
N ASN A 3 1.93 -20.26 -2.18
CA ASN A 3 1.40 -18.93 -1.86
C ASN A 3 2.49 -18.16 -1.10
N LEU A 4 2.82 -16.96 -1.58
CA LEU A 4 3.69 -16.03 -0.87
C LEU A 4 3.13 -15.80 0.53
N ASN A 5 4.00 -15.76 1.53
CA ASN A 5 3.55 -15.37 2.86
C ASN A 5 3.30 -13.86 2.93
N GLN A 6 2.53 -13.41 3.92
CA GLN A 6 2.16 -12.00 4.08
C GLN A 6 3.38 -11.06 4.15
N LYS A 7 4.50 -11.51 4.74
CA LYS A 7 5.73 -10.72 4.81
C LYS A 7 6.35 -10.54 3.43
N GLN A 8 6.36 -11.57 2.60
CA GLN A 8 6.85 -11.52 1.22
C GLN A 8 5.96 -10.63 0.35
N GLN A 9 4.63 -10.74 0.50
CA GLN A 9 3.67 -9.86 -0.19
C GLN A 9 3.93 -8.38 0.15
N GLN A 10 4.09 -8.07 1.44
CA GLN A 10 4.40 -6.71 1.88
C GLN A 10 5.77 -6.24 1.37
N GLN A 11 6.78 -7.11 1.33
CA GLN A 11 8.08 -6.78 0.76
C GLN A 11 7.97 -6.41 -0.72
N ILE A 12 7.19 -7.15 -1.51
CA ILE A 12 6.98 -6.84 -2.92
C ILE A 12 6.30 -5.47 -3.09
N ILE A 13 5.28 -5.16 -2.27
CA ILE A 13 4.63 -3.83 -2.28
C ILE A 13 5.67 -2.74 -1.97
N ASN A 14 6.46 -2.90 -0.90
CA ASN A 14 7.47 -1.90 -0.54
C ASN A 14 8.53 -1.71 -1.64
N ILE A 15 8.92 -2.79 -2.34
CA ILE A 15 9.84 -2.68 -3.48
C ILE A 15 9.17 -1.94 -4.64
N MET A 16 7.88 -2.21 -4.92
CA MET A 16 7.13 -1.49 -5.96
C MET A 16 7.01 0.00 -5.64
N ASP A 17 6.73 0.38 -4.39
CA ASP A 17 6.73 1.79 -3.97
C ASP A 17 8.09 2.43 -4.21
N THR A 18 9.17 1.75 -3.83
CA THR A 18 10.55 2.20 -4.06
C THR A 18 10.85 2.36 -5.56
N LEU A 19 10.34 1.46 -6.42
CA LEU A 19 10.49 1.57 -7.88
C LEU A 19 9.75 2.78 -8.45
N LEU A 20 8.56 3.09 -7.94
CA LEU A 20 7.79 4.26 -8.36
C LEU A 20 8.53 5.55 -7.97
N GLU A 21 9.02 5.63 -6.73
CA GLU A 21 9.84 6.76 -6.27
C GLU A 21 11.13 6.90 -7.10
N ALA A 22 11.81 5.79 -7.37
CA ALA A 22 13.02 5.78 -8.20
C ALA A 22 12.73 6.23 -9.63
N ALA A 23 11.59 5.83 -10.22
CA ALA A 23 11.19 6.26 -11.56
C ALA A 23 10.88 7.77 -11.62
N ASP A 24 10.26 8.33 -10.59
CA ASP A 24 10.04 9.78 -10.46
C ASP A 24 11.36 10.54 -10.24
N HIS A 25 12.27 10.01 -9.42
CA HIS A 25 13.59 10.59 -9.23
C HIS A 25 14.44 10.53 -10.51
N PHE A 26 14.43 9.39 -11.20
CA PHE A 26 15.06 9.21 -12.50
C PHE A 26 14.57 10.24 -13.52
N HIS A 27 13.26 10.49 -13.58
CA HIS A 27 12.69 11.54 -14.45
C HIS A 27 13.33 12.91 -14.20
N SER A 28 13.48 13.25 -12.92
CA SER A 28 14.04 14.54 -12.49
C SER A 28 15.50 14.66 -12.91
N LEU A 29 16.30 13.62 -12.70
CA LEU A 29 17.72 13.58 -13.10
C LEU A 29 17.90 13.66 -14.63
N VAL A 30 17.08 12.93 -15.39
CA VAL A 30 17.10 12.98 -16.86
C VAL A 30 16.75 14.38 -17.37
N LYS A 31 15.75 15.05 -16.78
CA LYS A 31 15.41 16.44 -17.11
C LYS A 31 16.54 17.43 -16.79
N GLN A 32 17.26 17.18 -15.72
CA GLN A 32 18.44 17.96 -15.31
C GLN A 32 19.71 17.58 -16.11
N LYS A 33 19.64 16.56 -16.97
CA LYS A 33 20.75 16.00 -17.76
C LYS A 33 21.89 15.45 -16.89
N GLU A 34 21.56 15.01 -15.67
CA GLU A 34 22.48 14.38 -14.73
C GLU A 34 22.70 12.90 -15.10
N LEU A 35 23.40 12.64 -16.22
CA LEU A 35 23.49 11.31 -16.84
C LEU A 35 24.05 10.24 -15.91
N ASN A 36 25.16 10.52 -15.21
CA ASN A 36 25.82 9.54 -14.35
C ASN A 36 24.92 9.08 -13.20
N GLN A 37 24.20 10.01 -12.58
CA GLN A 37 23.24 9.71 -11.52
C GLN A 37 22.01 9.00 -12.08
N SER A 38 21.55 9.43 -13.26
CA SER A 38 20.43 8.81 -13.96
C SER A 38 20.71 7.34 -14.27
N ILE A 39 21.94 6.99 -14.70
CA ILE A 39 22.37 5.61 -14.93
C ILE A 39 22.25 4.79 -13.65
N PHE A 40 22.77 5.31 -12.53
CA PHE A 40 22.72 4.60 -11.25
C PHE A 40 21.28 4.29 -10.81
N ILE A 41 20.41 5.30 -10.82
CA ILE A 41 19.01 5.12 -10.44
C ILE A 41 18.30 4.18 -11.43
N PHE A 42 18.57 4.31 -12.73
CA PHE A 42 17.99 3.44 -13.74
C PHE A 42 18.39 1.97 -13.54
N SER A 43 19.65 1.69 -13.22
CA SER A 43 20.11 0.34 -12.88
C SER A 43 19.35 -0.22 -11.67
N SER A 44 19.14 0.58 -10.62
CA SER A 44 18.34 0.16 -9.47
C SER A 44 16.88 -0.14 -9.83
N ILE A 45 16.28 0.61 -10.77
CA ILE A 45 14.93 0.33 -11.29
C ILE A 45 14.91 -1.03 -11.98
N VAL A 46 15.87 -1.30 -12.87
CA VAL A 46 15.95 -2.58 -13.60
C VAL A 46 16.12 -3.75 -12.65
N GLU A 47 17.02 -3.63 -11.67
CA GLU A 47 17.27 -4.66 -10.66
C GLU A 47 16.03 -4.93 -9.80
N GLY A 48 15.41 -3.88 -9.27
CA GLY A 48 14.21 -4.01 -8.44
C GLY A 48 13.04 -4.63 -9.21
N PHE A 49 12.85 -4.23 -10.48
CA PHE A 49 11.81 -4.82 -11.33
C PHE A 49 12.08 -6.31 -11.58
N ASN A 50 13.33 -6.70 -11.84
CA ASN A 50 13.70 -8.09 -12.06
C ASN A 50 13.47 -8.96 -10.81
N VAL A 51 13.73 -8.44 -9.61
CA VAL A 51 13.41 -9.14 -8.35
C VAL A 51 11.91 -9.42 -8.25
N ILE A 52 11.08 -8.43 -8.56
CA ILE A 52 9.62 -8.56 -8.50
C ILE A 52 9.12 -9.53 -9.57
N SER A 53 9.54 -9.37 -10.83
CA SER A 53 9.07 -10.20 -11.95
C SER A 53 9.38 -11.68 -11.72
N ASN A 54 10.60 -12.03 -11.29
CA ASN A 54 10.96 -13.42 -10.97
C ASN A 54 10.13 -14.01 -9.82
N THR A 55 9.83 -13.20 -8.80
CA THR A 55 9.00 -13.63 -7.66
C THR A 55 7.55 -13.88 -8.08
N LEU A 56 7.03 -13.06 -8.99
CA LEU A 56 5.65 -13.20 -9.51
C LEU A 56 5.51 -14.37 -10.49
N GLU A 57 6.53 -14.62 -11.31
CA GLU A 57 6.55 -15.77 -12.22
C GLU A 57 6.60 -17.10 -11.49
N THR A 58 7.44 -17.21 -10.47
CA THR A 58 7.59 -18.44 -9.66
C THR A 58 6.32 -18.81 -8.88
N THR A 59 5.42 -17.86 -8.66
CA THR A 59 4.21 -18.03 -7.86
C THR A 59 2.95 -18.27 -8.70
N ASN A 60 3.06 -18.25 -10.04
CA ASN A 60 1.93 -18.29 -10.99
C ASN A 60 0.83 -17.26 -10.66
N MET A 61 1.13 -16.22 -9.87
CA MET A 61 0.18 -15.15 -9.56
C MET A 61 -0.04 -14.26 -10.80
N PHE A 62 0.91 -14.26 -11.73
CA PHE A 62 0.76 -13.60 -13.02
C PHE A 62 0.34 -14.59 -14.12
N SER A 63 -0.95 -14.60 -14.46
CA SER A 63 -1.39 -15.08 -15.78
C SER A 63 -1.09 -14.08 -16.90
N GLU A 64 -0.62 -12.87 -16.58
CA GLU A 64 -0.37 -11.80 -17.54
C GLU A 64 1.13 -11.61 -17.83
N HIS A 65 1.70 -12.46 -18.69
CA HIS A 65 3.00 -12.21 -19.32
C HIS A 65 3.09 -10.80 -19.97
N GLN A 66 1.95 -10.18 -20.28
CA GLN A 66 1.87 -8.89 -20.96
C GLN A 66 2.49 -7.72 -20.17
N PHE A 67 2.41 -7.70 -18.84
CA PHE A 67 3.00 -6.59 -18.07
C PHE A 67 4.52 -6.68 -18.06
N LYS A 68 5.05 -7.89 -17.84
CA LYS A 68 6.50 -8.13 -17.82
C LYS A 68 7.15 -7.70 -19.13
N GLU A 69 6.67 -8.26 -20.24
CA GLU A 69 7.25 -7.99 -21.56
C GLU A 69 7.20 -6.50 -21.92
N LYS A 70 6.08 -5.81 -21.61
CA LYS A 70 5.95 -4.37 -21.88
C LYS A 70 6.93 -3.54 -21.06
N ILE A 71 7.05 -3.83 -19.76
CA ILE A 71 7.97 -3.09 -18.89
C ILE A 71 9.41 -3.35 -19.32
N GLU A 72 9.80 -4.59 -19.60
CA GLU A 72 11.13 -4.95 -20.10
C GLU A 72 11.46 -4.24 -21.43
N GLN A 73 10.50 -4.17 -22.35
CA GLN A 73 10.67 -3.42 -23.59
C GLN A 73 10.89 -1.93 -23.34
N PHE A 74 10.16 -1.31 -22.41
CA PHE A 74 10.37 0.09 -22.08
C PHE A 74 11.72 0.34 -21.40
N LEU A 75 12.14 -0.54 -20.49
CA LEU A 75 13.47 -0.47 -19.87
C LEU A 75 14.57 -0.58 -20.95
N LEU A 76 14.46 -1.54 -21.87
CA LEU A 76 15.42 -1.69 -22.97
C LEU A 76 15.51 -0.43 -23.85
N GLN A 77 14.36 0.12 -24.26
CA GLN A 77 14.33 1.33 -25.09
C GLN A 77 14.90 2.55 -24.35
N ILE A 78 14.63 2.68 -23.04
CA ILE A 78 15.23 3.75 -22.22
C ILE A 78 16.74 3.60 -22.19
N ALA A 79 17.27 2.39 -21.99
CA ALA A 79 18.71 2.13 -22.01
C ALA A 79 19.34 2.52 -23.37
N GLN A 80 18.69 2.16 -24.48
CA GLN A 80 19.14 2.56 -25.82
C GLN A 80 19.16 4.09 -26.01
N TYR A 81 18.14 4.80 -25.53
CA TYR A 81 18.13 6.26 -25.59
C TYR A 81 19.17 6.90 -24.66
N MET A 82 19.51 6.26 -23.54
CA MET A 82 20.61 6.68 -22.66
C MET A 82 21.95 6.57 -23.38
N GLU A 83 22.22 5.46 -24.07
CA GLU A 83 23.43 5.29 -24.89
C GLU A 83 23.54 6.35 -26.00
N MET A 84 22.40 6.74 -26.59
CA MET A 84 22.34 7.79 -27.62
C MET A 84 22.35 9.22 -27.04
N GLY A 85 22.33 9.39 -25.72
CA GLY A 85 22.25 10.70 -25.06
C GLY A 85 20.94 11.46 -25.33
N ASN A 86 19.84 10.77 -25.66
CA ASN A 86 18.56 11.38 -26.01
C ASN A 86 17.66 11.59 -24.78
N PHE A 87 18.01 12.56 -23.94
CA PHE A 87 17.30 12.89 -22.70
C PHE A 87 15.82 13.20 -22.89
N THR A 88 15.43 13.83 -24.00
CA THR A 88 14.02 14.12 -24.29
C THR A 88 13.22 12.84 -24.44
N LYS A 89 13.72 11.87 -25.21
CA LYS A 89 13.02 10.59 -25.39
C LYS A 89 13.01 9.75 -24.12
N ILE A 90 14.08 9.77 -23.33
CA ILE A 90 14.10 9.11 -22.03
C ILE A 90 12.99 9.67 -21.12
N ALA A 91 12.90 11.00 -21.00
CA ALA A 91 11.91 11.65 -20.16
C ALA A 91 10.48 11.35 -20.62
N GLU A 92 10.21 11.41 -21.93
CA GLU A 92 8.91 11.05 -22.51
C GLU A 92 8.54 9.59 -22.23
N MET A 93 9.47 8.66 -22.51
CA MET A 93 9.24 7.23 -22.28
C MET A 93 9.01 6.92 -20.81
N ASN A 94 9.82 7.50 -19.92
CA ASN A 94 9.66 7.30 -18.50
C ASN A 94 8.28 7.78 -18.01
N GLN A 95 7.91 9.01 -18.37
CA GLN A 95 6.67 9.64 -17.89
C GLN A 95 5.40 9.04 -18.49
N PHE A 96 5.41 8.71 -19.79
CA PHE A 96 4.19 8.32 -20.51
C PHE A 96 4.07 6.81 -20.75
N SER A 97 5.15 6.05 -20.59
CA SER A 97 5.16 4.60 -20.84
C SER A 97 5.52 3.81 -19.59
N LEU A 98 6.74 3.95 -19.07
CA LEU A 98 7.24 3.11 -17.98
C LEU A 98 6.46 3.34 -16.68
N LEU A 99 6.41 4.59 -16.20
CA LEU A 99 5.77 4.93 -14.93
C LEU A 99 4.28 4.53 -14.89
N PRO A 100 3.47 4.78 -15.95
CA PRO A 100 2.10 4.27 -16.00
C PRO A 100 1.99 2.74 -15.92
N GLN A 101 2.89 1.98 -16.54
CA GLN A 101 2.87 0.52 -16.42
C GLN A 101 3.27 0.05 -15.01
N LEU A 102 4.28 0.67 -14.40
CA LEU A 102 4.66 0.37 -13.01
C LEU A 102 3.52 0.65 -12.04
N LYS A 103 2.78 1.75 -12.23
CA LYS A 103 1.58 2.07 -11.42
C LYS A 103 0.47 1.05 -11.57
N LYS A 104 0.21 0.60 -12.81
CA LYS A 104 -0.77 -0.47 -13.08
C LYS A 104 -0.35 -1.78 -12.43
N LEU A 105 0.91 -2.16 -12.60
CA LEU A 105 1.47 -3.36 -11.97
C LEU A 105 1.34 -3.29 -10.44
N HIS A 106 1.72 -2.16 -9.84
CA HIS A 106 1.58 -1.93 -8.41
C HIS A 106 0.12 -2.12 -7.97
N GLN A 107 -0.83 -1.47 -8.66
CA GLN A 107 -2.25 -1.60 -8.36
C GLN A 107 -2.72 -3.06 -8.42
N THR A 108 -2.39 -3.80 -9.48
CA THR A 108 -2.74 -5.23 -9.62
C THR A 108 -2.18 -6.04 -8.45
N ILE A 109 -0.90 -5.86 -8.13
CA ILE A 109 -0.25 -6.55 -7.00
C ILE A 109 -0.92 -6.20 -5.67
N SER A 110 -1.21 -4.91 -5.44
CA SER A 110 -1.88 -4.45 -4.22
C SER A 110 -3.29 -5.00 -4.09
N GLU A 111 -4.03 -5.15 -5.20
CA GLU A 111 -5.37 -5.73 -5.20
C GLU A 111 -5.31 -7.24 -4.92
N GLU A 112 -4.40 -7.97 -5.56
CA GLU A 112 -4.20 -9.41 -5.32
C GLU A 112 -3.74 -9.70 -3.89
N PHE A 113 -2.79 -8.92 -3.37
CA PHE A 113 -2.31 -9.09 -2.00
C PHE A 113 -3.30 -8.52 -0.98
N GLY A 114 -4.02 -7.46 -1.32
CA GLY A 114 -5.07 -6.83 -0.53
C GLY A 114 -6.26 -7.75 -0.28
N GLN A 115 -6.59 -8.64 -1.22
CA GLN A 115 -7.57 -9.71 -0.98
C GLN A 115 -7.12 -10.72 0.10
N THR A 116 -5.82 -10.78 0.41
CA THR A 116 -5.29 -11.58 1.52
C THR A 116 -5.45 -10.90 2.88
N ASN A 117 -5.62 -9.56 2.91
CA ASN A 117 -5.88 -8.76 4.12
C ASN A 117 -7.35 -8.35 4.30
N ALA A 118 -8.21 -8.56 3.30
CA ALA A 118 -9.64 -8.20 3.33
C ALA A 118 -10.46 -8.84 4.48
N ASN A 119 -9.86 -9.73 5.29
CA ASN A 119 -10.50 -10.34 6.45
C ASN A 119 -9.94 -9.91 7.82
N LYS A 120 -9.02 -8.93 7.88
CA LYS A 120 -8.58 -8.37 9.18
C LYS A 120 -9.01 -6.92 9.32
N ILE A 121 -10.25 -6.74 9.76
CA ILE A 121 -10.75 -5.46 10.28
C ILE A 121 -9.83 -5.04 11.44
N VAL A 122 -9.15 -3.90 11.30
CA VAL A 122 -8.30 -3.35 12.36
C VAL A 122 -9.21 -2.80 13.46
N LYS A 123 -9.07 -3.29 14.69
CA LYS A 123 -9.86 -2.82 15.84
C LYS A 123 -9.09 -1.73 16.58
N ILE A 124 -9.69 -0.56 16.73
CA ILE A 124 -9.06 0.61 17.39
C ILE A 124 -9.93 1.03 18.57
N GLY A 125 -9.34 1.07 19.77
CA GLY A 125 -10.00 1.61 20.95
C GLY A 125 -9.83 3.12 21.07
N VAL A 126 -10.94 3.84 21.20
CA VAL A 126 -10.97 5.27 21.51
C VAL A 126 -11.41 5.42 22.96
N PHE A 127 -10.43 5.68 23.83
CA PHE A 127 -10.60 5.69 25.28
C PHE A 127 -10.52 7.10 25.86
N ALA A 128 -11.35 7.38 26.87
CA ALA A 128 -11.25 8.53 27.75
C ALA A 128 -11.81 8.20 29.16
N GLU A 129 -11.79 9.15 30.09
CA GLU A 129 -12.32 8.95 31.45
C GLU A 129 -13.81 8.55 31.44
N HIS A 130 -14.60 9.23 30.62
CA HIS A 130 -15.96 8.83 30.24
C HIS A 130 -15.99 8.41 28.77
N ASN A 131 -17.04 7.72 28.35
CA ASN A 131 -17.18 7.34 26.95
C ASN A 131 -17.12 8.59 26.03
N PRO A 132 -16.19 8.64 25.04
CA PRO A 132 -16.00 9.82 24.20
C PRO A 132 -17.24 10.29 23.45
N LEU A 133 -18.20 9.39 23.17
CA LEU A 133 -19.46 9.76 22.53
C LEU A 133 -20.30 10.72 23.37
N LYS A 134 -20.10 10.73 24.69
CA LYS A 134 -20.87 11.58 25.61
C LYS A 134 -20.42 13.04 25.59
N PHE A 135 -19.20 13.34 25.14
CA PHE A 135 -18.62 14.68 25.25
C PHE A 135 -17.84 15.17 24.02
N TYR A 136 -17.50 14.31 23.05
CA TYR A 136 -16.96 14.80 21.79
C TYR A 136 -18.05 15.48 20.94
N PRO A 137 -17.74 16.59 20.26
CA PRO A 137 -18.65 17.18 19.30
C PRO A 137 -18.99 16.17 18.20
N GLN A 138 -20.27 16.06 17.84
CA GLN A 138 -20.75 15.14 16.81
C GLN A 138 -19.93 15.18 15.51
N PRO A 139 -19.54 16.36 14.96
CA PRO A 139 -18.74 16.41 13.73
C PRO A 139 -17.39 15.70 13.83
N ARG A 140 -16.81 15.64 15.04
CA ARG A 140 -15.56 14.93 15.29
C ARG A 140 -15.78 13.42 15.28
N VAL A 141 -16.86 12.95 15.90
CA VAL A 141 -17.24 11.53 15.91
C VAL A 141 -17.50 11.07 14.49
N ASP A 142 -18.29 11.82 13.73
CA ASP A 142 -18.61 11.51 12.33
C ASP A 142 -17.36 11.45 11.46
N ALA A 143 -16.43 12.40 11.64
CA ALA A 143 -15.15 12.39 10.92
C ALA A 143 -14.30 11.16 11.25
N MET A 144 -14.27 10.72 12.51
CA MET A 144 -13.53 9.52 12.92
C MET A 144 -14.17 8.25 12.34
N VAL A 145 -15.50 8.13 12.41
CA VAL A 145 -16.23 6.98 11.85
C VAL A 145 -16.01 6.92 10.34
N ALA A 146 -16.22 8.03 9.62
CA ALA A 146 -16.03 8.09 8.16
C ALA A 146 -14.58 7.76 7.75
N GLU A 147 -13.58 8.16 8.53
CA GLU A 147 -12.19 7.83 8.24
C GLU A 147 -11.86 6.36 8.55
N SER A 148 -12.46 5.80 9.61
CA SER A 148 -12.29 4.38 9.94
C SER A 148 -12.86 3.45 8.86
N GLU A 149 -14.00 3.79 8.27
CA GLU A 149 -14.59 3.05 7.14
C GLU A 149 -13.65 3.02 5.93
N LYS A 150 -13.03 4.16 5.58
CA LYS A 150 -12.05 4.22 4.48
C LYS A 150 -10.82 3.36 4.74
N GLN A 151 -10.41 3.24 6.01
CA GLN A 151 -9.24 2.49 6.43
C GLN A 151 -9.55 1.02 6.80
N GLN A 152 -10.78 0.55 6.58
CA GLN A 152 -11.24 -0.79 6.99
C GLN A 152 -10.96 -1.08 8.48
N ALA A 153 -11.14 -0.05 9.31
CA ALA A 153 -10.98 -0.11 10.75
C ALA A 153 -12.35 -0.05 11.44
N LYS A 154 -12.44 -0.68 12.62
CA LYS A 154 -13.60 -0.64 13.51
C LYS A 154 -13.21 0.09 14.79
N LEU A 155 -13.92 1.16 15.09
CA LEU A 155 -13.70 1.97 16.29
C LEU A 155 -14.56 1.46 17.44
N PHE A 156 -13.95 1.36 18.63
CA PHE A 156 -14.59 0.99 19.88
C PHE A 156 -14.48 2.18 20.83
N PHE A 157 -15.59 2.85 21.12
CA PHE A 157 -15.62 3.98 22.04
C PHE A 157 -15.99 3.49 23.43
N PHE A 158 -15.16 3.77 24.44
CA PHE A 158 -15.42 3.34 25.81
C PHE A 158 -14.73 4.26 26.82
N GLY A 159 -15.30 4.33 28.01
CA GLY A 159 -14.78 5.03 29.17
C GLY A 159 -14.18 4.09 30.22
N SER A 160 -13.67 4.65 31.31
CA SER A 160 -13.19 3.87 32.46
C SER A 160 -14.30 3.04 33.12
N GLU A 161 -15.53 3.53 33.05
CA GLU A 161 -16.74 2.88 33.59
C GLU A 161 -17.16 1.63 32.81
N ASP A 162 -16.71 1.51 31.55
CA ASP A 162 -17.10 0.42 30.66
C ASP A 162 -16.05 -0.73 30.65
N VAL A 163 -15.04 -0.66 31.51
CA VAL A 163 -13.96 -1.67 31.63
C VAL A 163 -14.18 -2.54 32.86
N ASP A 164 -14.45 -3.82 32.64
CA ASP A 164 -14.48 -4.84 33.68
C ASP A 164 -13.13 -5.53 33.79
N PHE A 165 -12.30 -5.07 34.73
CA PHE A 165 -11.00 -5.67 35.04
C PHE A 165 -11.10 -7.07 35.65
N THR A 166 -12.24 -7.42 36.26
CA THR A 166 -12.41 -8.75 36.90
C THR A 166 -12.61 -9.82 35.83
N ASN A 167 -13.38 -9.48 34.80
CA ASN A 167 -13.72 -10.40 33.71
C ASN A 167 -12.90 -10.18 32.43
N GLU A 168 -11.96 -9.23 32.44
CA GLU A 168 -11.13 -8.81 31.30
C GLU A 168 -11.96 -8.39 30.07
N GLN A 169 -13.03 -7.63 30.31
CA GLN A 169 -13.99 -7.22 29.28
C GLN A 169 -14.08 -5.70 29.17
N ILE A 170 -14.38 -5.24 27.98
CA ILE A 170 -14.69 -3.85 27.68
C ILE A 170 -16.04 -3.84 26.99
N GLU A 171 -17.00 -3.09 27.53
CA GLU A 171 -18.21 -2.73 26.81
C GLU A 171 -17.91 -1.45 26.02
N ALA A 172 -18.13 -1.48 24.71
CA ALA A 172 -17.79 -0.35 23.87
C ALA A 172 -18.91 -0.06 22.86
N ASP A 173 -19.16 1.21 22.63
CA ASP A 173 -20.04 1.66 21.57
C ASP A 173 -19.31 1.59 20.24
N VAL A 174 -19.98 1.01 19.25
CA VAL A 174 -19.47 0.86 17.89
C VAL A 174 -20.53 1.31 16.90
N CYS A 175 -20.11 2.02 15.86
CA CYS A 175 -20.97 2.37 14.73
C CYS A 175 -20.76 1.36 13.60
N GLU A 176 -21.81 0.64 13.22
CA GLU A 176 -21.80 -0.26 12.06
C GLU A 176 -23.00 0.05 11.16
N ASN A 177 -22.74 0.27 9.87
CA ASN A 177 -23.77 0.61 8.88
C ASN A 177 -24.63 1.83 9.28
N GLY A 178 -24.03 2.80 9.98
CA GLY A 178 -24.72 4.00 10.48
C GLY A 178 -25.56 3.79 11.74
N GLU A 179 -25.53 2.60 12.35
CA GLU A 179 -26.21 2.31 13.61
C GLU A 179 -25.22 2.11 14.76
N TRP A 180 -25.52 2.72 15.91
CA TRP A 180 -24.74 2.54 17.14
C TRP A 180 -25.20 1.29 17.90
N ARG A 181 -24.24 0.46 18.30
CA ARG A 181 -24.46 -0.77 19.07
C ARG A 181 -23.38 -0.92 20.13
N VAL A 182 -23.75 -1.51 21.26
CA VAL A 182 -22.81 -1.90 22.31
C VAL A 182 -22.25 -3.27 21.99
N GLU A 183 -20.93 -3.39 21.93
CA GLU A 183 -20.22 -4.67 21.80
C GLU A 183 -19.35 -4.92 23.03
N THR A 184 -19.41 -6.15 23.54
CA THR A 184 -18.51 -6.62 24.58
C THR A 184 -17.27 -7.24 23.95
N TYR A 185 -16.12 -6.63 24.19
CA TYR A 185 -14.82 -7.16 23.78
C TYR A 185 -14.13 -7.85 24.96
N LYS A 186 -13.80 -9.13 24.82
CA LYS A 186 -12.94 -9.84 25.77
C LYS A 186 -11.50 -9.72 25.33
N GLY A 187 -10.65 -9.14 26.17
CA GLY A 187 -9.24 -9.02 25.90
C GLY A 187 -8.55 -10.37 26.03
N SER A 188 -8.22 -11.03 24.92
CA SER A 188 -7.07 -11.94 24.92
C SER A 188 -5.82 -11.07 24.86
N ILE A 189 -5.19 -10.78 26.00
CA ILE A 189 -3.83 -10.25 25.99
C ILE A 189 -2.94 -11.40 25.50
N PRO A 190 -2.24 -11.27 24.35
CA PRO A 190 -1.29 -12.28 23.90
C PRO A 190 -0.10 -12.42 24.86
#